data_AF-A0A1C6V6S4-F1
#
_entry.id   AF-A0A1C6V6S4-F1
#
_cell.length_a   1.000
_cell.length_b   1.000
_cell.length_c   1.000
_cell.angle_alpha   90.00
_cell.angle_beta   90.00
_cell.angle_gamma   90.00
#
_symmetry.space_group_name_H-M   'P 1'
#
loop_
_entity.id
_entity.type
_entity.pdbx_description
1 polymer ?
#
loop_
_entity_poly.entity_id
_entity_poly.type
_entity_poly.pdbx_seq_one_letter_code
_entity_poly.pdbx_strand_id
1 'polypeptide(L)'
;MGYQLSAVVADAELLREQTADLDHAVVGELRQDFALLPVTPQLVEELTGALPDFSTADRSPEEPFHLVLSPALADVLARWSRSGPVAYLEAEFSGGAGYQSAIVWLGGGVSWGPRVDNLLDGPRSEWPLNAALARLGVEPGAWIDPFAELGLHVERSTAGWLAHGRRRLSADYWDELAEEWENRQSGGEQQPERPGPVGDWGIP
;
A
#
# COMPACT_ATOMS: atom_id res chain seq x y z
N MET A 1 -10.38 -13.14 6.94
CA MET A 1 -10.51 -11.78 6.39
C MET A 1 -9.31 -11.54 5.50
N GLY A 2 -9.53 -11.35 4.21
CA GLY A 2 -8.45 -11.09 3.26
C GLY A 2 -8.12 -9.59 3.16
N TYR A 3 -6.90 -9.29 2.75
CA TYR A 3 -6.51 -7.93 2.37
C TYR A 3 -6.66 -7.78 0.85
N GLN A 4 -7.20 -6.66 0.36
CA GLN A 4 -7.31 -6.39 -1.09
C GLN A 4 -7.05 -4.91 -1.38
N LEU A 5 -6.05 -4.59 -2.18
CA LEU A 5 -5.70 -3.23 -2.56
C LEU A 5 -5.61 -3.11 -4.08
N SER A 6 -6.13 -2.00 -4.61
CA SER A 6 -5.86 -1.47 -5.94
C SER A 6 -5.83 0.04 -5.80
N ALA A 7 -4.65 0.65 -5.97
CA ALA A 7 -4.45 2.06 -5.66
C ALA A 7 -3.27 2.68 -6.39
N VAL A 8 -3.36 4.00 -6.59
CA VAL A 8 -2.22 4.85 -6.98
C VAL A 8 -1.62 5.45 -5.71
N VAL A 9 -0.29 5.43 -5.59
CA VAL A 9 0.45 6.08 -4.50
C VAL A 9 1.45 7.05 -5.09
N ALA A 10 1.46 8.27 -4.55
CA ALA A 10 2.39 9.33 -4.90
C ALA A 10 2.42 10.39 -3.78
N ASP A 11 3.21 11.44 -3.98
CA ASP A 11 3.20 12.62 -3.11
C ASP A 11 1.77 13.17 -2.92
N ALA A 12 1.44 13.59 -1.70
CA ALA A 12 0.10 14.01 -1.33
C ALA A 12 -0.32 15.32 -2.01
N GLU A 13 0.61 16.27 -2.21
CA GLU A 13 0.33 17.49 -2.97
C GLU A 13 0.04 17.15 -4.43
N LEU A 14 0.87 16.29 -5.05
CA LEU A 14 0.66 15.81 -6.41
C LEU A 14 -0.72 15.17 -6.58
N LEU A 15 -1.11 14.22 -5.72
CA LEU A 15 -2.42 13.57 -5.85
C LEU A 15 -3.58 14.53 -5.61
N ARG A 16 -3.47 15.46 -4.66
CA ARG A 16 -4.51 16.47 -4.43
C ARG A 16 -4.69 17.37 -5.66
N GLU A 17 -3.60 17.82 -6.28
CA GLU A 17 -3.66 18.66 -7.48
C GLU A 17 -4.25 17.92 -8.69
N GLN A 18 -3.74 16.73 -8.98
CA GLN A 18 -4.16 15.96 -10.17
C GLN A 18 -5.59 15.43 -10.09
N THR A 19 -6.18 15.40 -8.89
CA THR A 19 -7.51 14.86 -8.64
C THR A 19 -8.54 15.89 -8.18
N ALA A 20 -8.17 17.17 -8.10
CA ALA A 20 -9.03 18.23 -7.58
C ALA A 20 -10.36 18.37 -8.34
N ASP A 21 -10.34 18.14 -9.66
CA ASP A 21 -11.50 18.27 -10.56
C ASP A 21 -12.18 16.92 -10.85
N LEU A 22 -11.82 15.84 -10.13
CA LEU A 22 -12.40 14.51 -10.32
C LEU A 22 -13.48 14.23 -9.27
N ASP A 23 -14.69 13.91 -9.74
CA ASP A 23 -15.86 13.63 -8.90
C ASP A 23 -15.70 12.34 -8.08
N HIS A 24 -14.99 11.34 -8.61
CA HIS A 24 -14.82 10.03 -7.98
C HIS A 24 -13.48 9.84 -7.29
N ALA A 25 -12.62 10.85 -7.30
CA ALA A 25 -11.35 10.78 -6.61
C ALA A 25 -11.52 10.96 -5.10
N VAL A 26 -10.90 10.05 -4.34
CA VAL A 26 -10.86 10.11 -2.89
C VAL A 26 -9.42 9.88 -2.47
N VAL A 27 -8.78 10.91 -1.93
CA VAL A 27 -7.39 10.83 -1.47
C VAL A 27 -7.38 10.45 0.02
N GLY A 28 -6.68 9.37 0.36
CA GLY A 28 -6.33 9.02 1.73
C GLY A 28 -4.89 9.42 2.03
N GLU A 29 -4.68 10.27 3.02
CA GLU A 29 -3.32 10.66 3.44
C GLU A 29 -2.58 9.45 4.01
N LEU A 30 -1.29 9.34 3.72
CA LEU A 30 -0.35 8.40 4.30
C LEU A 30 0.70 9.17 5.10
N ARG A 31 1.60 8.45 5.77
CA ARG A 31 2.77 9.07 6.41
C ARG A 31 3.79 9.57 5.36
N GLN A 32 4.76 10.36 5.82
CA GLN A 32 5.85 10.92 4.99
C GLN A 32 5.37 11.75 3.79
N ASP A 33 4.28 12.51 3.96
CA ASP A 33 3.67 13.36 2.92
C ASP A 33 3.24 12.61 1.64
N PHE A 34 3.10 11.28 1.69
CA PHE A 34 2.49 10.50 0.63
C PHE A 34 0.96 10.46 0.78
N ALA A 35 0.29 10.12 -0.30
CA ALA A 35 -1.11 9.78 -0.26
C ALA A 35 -1.43 8.58 -1.15
N LEU A 36 -2.59 7.99 -0.89
CA LEU A 36 -3.16 6.87 -1.60
C LEU A 36 -4.48 7.29 -2.25
N LEU A 37 -4.59 7.04 -3.55
CA LEU A 37 -5.82 7.19 -4.32
C LEU A 37 -6.35 5.79 -4.67
N PRO A 38 -7.43 5.32 -4.02
CA PRO A 38 -8.03 4.02 -4.34
C PRO A 38 -8.53 4.00 -5.78
N VAL A 39 -8.11 3.01 -6.56
CA VAL A 39 -8.53 2.86 -7.96
C VAL A 39 -9.84 2.10 -7.99
N THR A 40 -10.92 2.82 -8.28
CA THR A 40 -12.27 2.28 -8.39
C THR A 40 -12.71 2.21 -9.84
N PRO A 41 -13.69 1.36 -10.18
CA PRO A 41 -14.26 1.34 -11.53
C PRO A 41 -14.71 2.72 -12.03
N GLN A 42 -15.35 3.50 -11.17
CA GLN A 42 -15.85 4.84 -11.48
C GLN A 42 -14.70 5.81 -11.74
N LEU A 43 -13.63 5.74 -10.95
CA LEU A 43 -12.44 6.56 -11.17
C LEU A 43 -11.74 6.20 -12.48
N VAL A 44 -11.67 4.91 -12.84
CA VAL A 44 -11.09 4.49 -14.13
C VAL A 44 -11.93 5.02 -15.30
N GLU A 45 -13.26 4.92 -15.22
CA GLU A 45 -14.16 5.45 -16.23
C GLU A 45 -14.03 6.96 -16.36
N GLU A 46 -13.93 7.69 -15.25
CA GLU A 46 -13.74 9.13 -15.25
C GLU A 46 -12.39 9.55 -15.85
N LEU A 47 -11.30 8.85 -15.51
CA LEU A 47 -9.96 9.16 -16.00
C LEU A 47 -9.76 8.82 -17.48
N THR A 48 -10.45 7.79 -17.98
CA THR A 48 -10.19 7.22 -19.31
C THR A 48 -11.34 7.39 -20.30
N GLY A 49 -12.54 7.74 -19.83
CA GLY A 49 -13.77 7.77 -20.62
C GLY A 49 -14.30 6.39 -21.01
N ALA A 50 -13.76 5.29 -20.44
CA ALA A 50 -14.13 3.93 -20.76
C ALA A 50 -14.27 3.07 -19.50
N LEU A 51 -15.19 2.11 -19.52
CA LEU A 51 -15.34 1.15 -18.43
C LEU A 51 -14.02 0.37 -18.22
N PRO A 52 -13.65 0.08 -16.96
CA PRO A 52 -12.48 -0.75 -16.67
C PRO A 52 -12.66 -2.16 -17.21
N ASP A 53 -11.55 -2.79 -17.56
CA ASP A 53 -11.46 -4.20 -17.90
C ASP A 53 -10.67 -4.94 -16.82
N PHE A 54 -11.07 -6.17 -16.52
CA PHE A 54 -10.50 -6.97 -15.43
C PHE A 54 -10.08 -8.35 -15.95
N SER A 55 -8.81 -8.69 -15.77
CA SER A 55 -8.28 -9.99 -16.16
C SER A 55 -8.70 -11.07 -15.17
N THR A 56 -9.31 -12.14 -15.70
CA THR A 56 -9.61 -13.37 -14.97
C THR A 56 -8.50 -14.41 -15.06
N ALA A 57 -7.39 -14.13 -15.77
CA ALA A 57 -6.27 -15.05 -15.85
C ALA A 57 -5.49 -15.09 -14.54
N ASP A 58 -4.74 -16.18 -14.36
CA ASP A 58 -3.79 -16.30 -13.27
C ASP A 58 -2.71 -15.23 -13.39
N ARG A 59 -2.29 -14.67 -12.24
CA ARG A 59 -1.29 -13.60 -12.20
C ARG A 59 0.06 -14.12 -12.70
N SER A 60 0.60 -13.45 -13.72
CA SER A 60 1.91 -13.74 -14.31
C SER A 60 2.62 -12.44 -14.71
N PRO A 61 3.91 -12.48 -15.06
CA PRO A 61 4.61 -11.29 -15.58
C PRO A 61 3.94 -10.66 -16.82
N GLU A 62 3.24 -11.45 -17.63
CA GLU A 62 2.46 -11.00 -18.79
C GLU A 62 1.11 -10.38 -18.40
N GLU A 63 0.50 -10.89 -17.33
CA GLU A 63 -0.76 -10.38 -16.76
C GLU A 63 -0.61 -10.03 -15.26
N PRO A 64 0.17 -8.99 -14.96
CA PRO A 64 0.58 -8.71 -13.58
C PRO A 64 -0.56 -8.15 -12.73
N PHE A 65 -1.56 -7.52 -13.32
CA PHE A 65 -2.64 -6.83 -12.59
C PHE A 65 -4.00 -7.46 -12.88
N HIS A 66 -4.88 -7.43 -11.88
CA HIS A 66 -6.29 -7.72 -12.02
C HIS A 66 -7.01 -6.63 -12.80
N LEU A 67 -6.77 -5.35 -12.50
CA LEU A 67 -7.19 -4.28 -13.40
C LEU A 67 -6.29 -4.29 -14.64
N VAL A 68 -6.88 -4.51 -15.81
CA VAL A 68 -6.14 -4.39 -17.06
C VAL A 68 -5.74 -2.93 -17.23
N LEU A 69 -4.44 -2.67 -17.15
CA LEU A 69 -3.89 -1.33 -17.27
C LEU A 69 -3.97 -0.87 -18.73
N SER A 70 -5.11 -0.28 -19.10
CA SER A 70 -5.33 0.21 -20.46
C SER A 70 -4.30 1.28 -20.85
N PRO A 71 -3.98 1.44 -22.15
CA PRO A 71 -3.07 2.50 -22.59
C PRO A 71 -3.51 3.89 -22.12
N ALA A 72 -4.82 4.16 -22.10
CA ALA A 72 -5.36 5.43 -21.62
C ALA A 72 -5.08 5.68 -20.14
N LEU A 73 -5.26 4.67 -19.29
CA LEU A 73 -4.95 4.77 -17.86
C LEU A 73 -3.44 4.91 -17.63
N ALA A 74 -2.62 4.11 -18.32
CA ALA A 74 -1.17 4.21 -18.25
C ALA A 74 -0.67 5.60 -18.68
N ASP A 75 -1.25 6.20 -19.72
CA ASP A 75 -0.92 7.54 -20.19
C ASP A 75 -1.29 8.63 -19.18
N VAL A 76 -2.40 8.48 -18.46
CA VAL A 76 -2.77 9.39 -17.34
C VAL A 76 -1.70 9.34 -16.26
N LEU A 77 -1.36 8.14 -15.76
CA LEU A 77 -0.37 7.97 -14.69
C LEU A 77 1.02 8.43 -15.14
N ALA A 78 1.38 8.17 -16.39
CA ALA A 78 2.60 8.70 -16.99
C ALA A 78 2.60 10.24 -17.00
N ARG A 79 1.50 10.90 -17.38
CA ARG A 79 1.42 12.38 -17.33
C ARG A 79 1.56 12.92 -15.92
N TRP A 80 0.88 12.33 -14.94
CA TRP A 80 1.02 12.70 -13.53
C TRP A 80 2.47 12.56 -13.05
N SER A 81 3.17 11.51 -13.53
CA SER A 81 4.55 11.25 -13.14
C SER A 81 5.58 12.31 -13.58
N ARG A 82 5.16 13.29 -14.39
CA ARG A 82 6.01 14.43 -14.77
C ARG A 82 6.19 15.43 -13.63
N SER A 83 5.27 15.47 -12.67
CA SER A 83 5.35 16.32 -11.48
C SER A 83 6.02 15.64 -10.28
N GLY A 84 6.13 14.31 -10.29
CA GLY A 84 6.78 13.52 -9.24
C GLY A 84 6.62 12.01 -9.49
N PRO A 85 7.28 11.13 -8.72
CA PRO A 85 7.12 9.69 -8.87
C PRO A 85 5.67 9.23 -8.60
N VAL A 86 5.16 8.29 -9.39
CA VAL A 86 3.81 7.71 -9.24
C VAL A 86 3.89 6.20 -9.32
N ALA A 87 3.26 5.48 -8.39
CA ALA A 87 3.14 4.03 -8.44
C ALA A 87 1.68 3.59 -8.54
N TYR A 88 1.43 2.53 -9.31
CA TYR A 88 0.19 1.76 -9.20
C TYR A 88 0.50 0.44 -8.51
N LEU A 89 -0.31 0.11 -7.50
CA LEU A 89 -0.12 -1.03 -6.61
C LEU A 89 -1.40 -1.88 -6.58
N GLU A 90 -1.24 -3.19 -6.66
CA GLU A 90 -2.28 -4.16 -6.34
C GLU A 90 -1.76 -5.19 -5.34
N ALA A 91 -2.63 -5.62 -4.43
CA ALA A 91 -2.31 -6.70 -3.52
C ALA A 91 -3.55 -7.46 -3.10
N GLU A 92 -3.41 -8.78 -2.95
CA GLU A 92 -4.40 -9.62 -2.29
C GLU A 92 -3.70 -10.55 -1.30
N PHE A 93 -4.26 -10.70 -0.09
CA PHE A 93 -3.81 -11.72 0.86
C PHE A 93 -5.03 -12.41 1.45
N SER A 94 -5.42 -13.57 0.92
CA SER A 94 -6.57 -14.32 1.42
C SER A 94 -6.22 -15.81 1.60
N GLY A 95 -6.41 -16.33 2.82
CA GLY A 95 -6.50 -17.78 3.07
C GLY A 95 -5.31 -18.67 2.64
N GLY A 96 -4.11 -18.13 2.41
CA GLY A 96 -2.91 -18.88 2.05
C GLY A 96 -2.42 -18.69 0.60
N ALA A 97 -3.17 -17.95 -0.23
CA ALA A 97 -2.69 -17.45 -1.53
C ALA A 97 -2.77 -15.91 -1.52
N GLY A 98 -1.73 -15.26 -2.02
CA GLY A 98 -1.70 -13.81 -2.12
C GLY A 98 -0.79 -13.39 -3.26
N TYR A 99 -1.06 -12.21 -3.79
CA TYR A 99 -0.17 -11.62 -4.77
C TYR A 99 0.08 -10.15 -4.43
N GLN A 100 1.20 -9.66 -4.93
CA GLN A 100 1.51 -8.26 -5.00
C GLN A 100 1.91 -7.93 -6.42
N SER A 101 1.46 -6.78 -6.89
CA SER A 101 1.86 -6.26 -8.18
C SER A 101 2.08 -4.77 -8.11
N ALA A 102 3.09 -4.29 -8.82
CA ALA A 102 3.41 -2.88 -8.84
C ALA A 102 4.10 -2.44 -10.13
N ILE A 103 3.91 -1.18 -10.46
CA ILE A 103 4.57 -0.48 -11.57
C ILE A 103 4.78 0.98 -11.15
N VAL A 104 5.92 1.56 -11.54
CA VAL A 104 6.33 2.91 -11.14
C VAL A 104 6.66 3.74 -12.36
N TRP A 105 6.08 4.93 -12.45
CA TRP A 105 6.40 5.95 -13.43
C TRP A 105 7.22 7.08 -12.82
N LEU A 106 8.15 7.59 -13.62
CA LEU A 106 8.94 8.77 -13.30
C LEU A 106 9.18 9.57 -14.59
N GLY A 107 8.94 10.88 -14.53
CA GLY A 107 9.28 11.79 -15.61
C GLY A 107 8.50 11.55 -16.91
N GLY A 108 7.31 10.95 -16.85
CA GLY A 108 6.51 10.67 -18.04
C GLY A 108 6.63 9.27 -18.61
N GLY A 109 7.40 8.36 -17.99
CA GLY A 109 7.61 7.00 -18.49
C GLY A 109 7.72 5.97 -17.38
N VAL A 110 7.60 4.69 -17.73
CA VAL A 110 7.79 3.58 -16.79
C VAL A 110 9.27 3.54 -16.39
N SER A 111 9.54 3.72 -15.10
CA SER A 111 10.88 3.64 -14.53
C SER A 111 11.20 2.26 -13.97
N TRP A 112 10.17 1.53 -13.53
CA TRP A 112 10.29 0.18 -13.00
C TRP A 112 8.97 -0.58 -13.09
N GLY A 113 9.07 -1.89 -13.36
CA GLY A 113 7.93 -2.77 -13.48
C GLY A 113 7.36 -2.85 -14.91
N PRO A 114 6.19 -3.50 -15.07
CA PRO A 114 5.40 -4.11 -14.01
C PRO A 114 6.11 -5.31 -13.37
N ARG A 115 5.91 -5.51 -12.07
CA ARG A 115 6.38 -6.68 -11.31
C ARG A 115 5.21 -7.30 -10.59
N VAL A 116 5.21 -8.62 -10.51
CA VAL A 116 4.26 -9.41 -9.75
C VAL A 116 4.99 -10.48 -8.97
N ASP A 117 4.50 -10.78 -7.77
CA ASP A 117 4.94 -11.91 -6.96
C ASP A 117 3.70 -12.54 -6.31
N ASN A 118 3.53 -13.83 -6.54
CA ASN A 118 2.42 -14.67 -6.09
C ASN A 118 2.85 -15.69 -5.03
N LEU A 119 4.14 -15.77 -4.71
CA LEU A 119 4.69 -16.67 -3.69
C LEU A 119 5.04 -15.90 -2.42
N LEU A 120 5.59 -14.69 -2.57
CA LEU A 120 5.98 -13.81 -1.47
C LEU A 120 6.87 -14.55 -0.44
N ASP A 121 7.76 -15.41 -0.92
CA ASP A 121 8.66 -16.25 -0.13
C ASP A 121 10.07 -15.63 0.06
N GLY A 122 10.40 -14.65 -0.79
CA GLY A 122 11.61 -13.85 -0.70
C GLY A 122 11.59 -12.77 0.38
N PRO A 123 12.68 -11.97 0.50
CA PRO A 123 12.76 -10.88 1.45
C PRO A 123 11.65 -9.85 1.23
N ARG A 124 11.01 -9.37 2.30
CA ARG A 124 9.92 -8.38 2.21
C ARG A 124 10.31 -7.10 1.47
N SER A 125 11.57 -6.69 1.56
CA SER A 125 12.09 -5.52 0.83
C SER A 125 12.05 -5.68 -0.69
N GLU A 126 12.02 -6.92 -1.18
CA GLU A 126 11.97 -7.24 -2.61
C GLU A 126 10.54 -7.46 -3.12
N TRP A 127 9.57 -7.57 -2.21
CA TRP A 127 8.17 -7.72 -2.59
C TRP A 127 7.70 -6.49 -3.40
N PRO A 128 6.87 -6.68 -4.45
CA PRO A 128 6.54 -5.62 -5.39
C PRO A 128 6.07 -4.30 -4.78
N LEU A 129 5.24 -4.33 -3.72
CA LEU A 129 4.80 -3.09 -3.06
C LEU A 129 5.97 -2.37 -2.39
N ASN A 130 6.74 -3.05 -1.54
CA ASN A 130 7.87 -2.43 -0.84
C ASN A 130 8.95 -1.93 -1.81
N ALA A 131 9.21 -2.69 -2.87
CA ALA A 131 10.15 -2.30 -3.91
C ALA A 131 9.67 -1.05 -4.68
N ALA A 132 8.37 -0.90 -4.92
CA ALA A 132 7.79 0.28 -5.55
C ALA A 132 7.82 1.49 -4.61
N LEU A 133 7.46 1.31 -3.34
CA LEU A 133 7.47 2.39 -2.34
C LEU A 133 8.88 2.96 -2.13
N ALA A 134 9.90 2.10 -2.03
CA ALA A 134 11.29 2.55 -1.96
C ALA A 134 11.70 3.39 -3.18
N ARG A 135 11.11 3.14 -4.35
CA ARG A 135 11.37 3.93 -5.59
C ARG A 135 10.61 5.25 -5.63
N LEU A 136 9.49 5.36 -4.91
CA LEU A 136 8.82 6.64 -4.69
C LEU A 136 9.63 7.54 -3.75
N GLY A 137 10.60 7.00 -3.02
CA GLY A 137 11.41 7.72 -2.04
C GLY A 137 10.95 7.53 -0.60
N VAL A 138 10.08 6.54 -0.34
CA VAL A 138 9.67 6.19 1.03
C VAL A 138 10.88 5.74 1.83
N GLU A 139 11.11 6.40 2.95
CA GLU A 139 12.20 6.05 3.86
C GLU A 139 11.76 4.87 4.74
N PRO A 140 12.48 3.73 4.73
CA PRO A 140 12.15 2.62 5.61
C PRO A 140 12.48 3.00 7.07
N GLY A 141 11.59 2.64 8.00
CA GLY A 141 11.88 2.69 9.42
C GLY A 141 12.97 1.67 9.80
N ALA A 142 13.66 1.89 10.92
CA ALA A 142 14.77 1.03 11.36
C ALA A 142 14.37 -0.46 11.55
N TRP A 143 13.09 -0.73 11.81
CA TRP A 143 12.55 -2.05 12.10
C TRP A 143 11.22 -2.36 11.37
N ILE A 144 10.79 -1.47 10.48
CA ILE A 144 9.45 -1.48 9.87
C ILE A 144 9.61 -1.39 8.35
N ASP A 145 8.91 -2.26 7.62
CA ASP A 145 8.93 -2.23 6.16
C ASP A 145 8.17 -1.00 5.59
N PRO A 146 8.49 -0.52 4.37
CA PRO A 146 7.85 0.67 3.80
C PRO A 146 6.33 0.61 3.76
N PHE A 147 5.75 -0.58 3.57
CA PHE A 147 4.30 -0.79 3.61
C PHE A 147 3.70 -0.44 4.98
N ALA A 148 4.28 -0.99 6.06
CA ALA A 148 3.82 -0.69 7.41
C ALA A 148 4.15 0.76 7.81
N GLU A 149 5.31 1.28 7.41
CA GLU A 149 5.77 2.64 7.71
C GLU A 149 4.85 3.71 7.10
N LEU A 150 4.33 3.50 5.90
CA LEU A 150 3.35 4.40 5.29
C LEU A 150 1.95 4.32 5.89
N GLY A 151 1.68 3.33 6.75
CA GLY A 151 0.34 3.13 7.30
C GLY A 151 -0.60 2.37 6.36
N LEU A 152 -0.09 1.68 5.34
CA LEU A 152 -0.93 0.92 4.40
C LEU A 152 -1.70 -0.25 5.05
N HIS A 153 -1.30 -0.62 6.28
CA HIS A 153 -1.94 -1.64 7.09
C HIS A 153 -3.21 -1.17 7.83
N VAL A 154 -3.49 0.14 7.88
CA VAL A 154 -4.62 0.72 8.63
C VAL A 154 -5.95 0.26 8.05
N GLU A 155 -6.07 0.27 6.73
CA GLU A 155 -7.22 -0.29 6.04
C GLU A 155 -6.84 -1.53 5.27
N ARG A 156 -7.71 -2.55 5.36
CA ARG A 156 -7.46 -3.87 4.76
C ARG A 156 -8.08 -4.04 3.39
N SER A 157 -8.81 -3.04 2.89
CA SER A 157 -9.43 -3.12 1.57
C SER A 157 -9.45 -1.76 0.85
N THR A 158 -9.50 -1.77 -0.49
CA THR A 158 -9.78 -0.57 -1.31
C THR A 158 -11.04 0.17 -0.83
N ALA A 159 -12.09 -0.57 -0.44
CA ALA A 159 -13.31 0.01 0.12
C ALA A 159 -13.08 0.69 1.49
N GLY A 160 -12.21 0.12 2.32
CA GLY A 160 -11.75 0.72 3.58
C GLY A 160 -11.03 2.04 3.33
N TRP A 161 -10.09 2.06 2.39
CA TRP A 161 -9.37 3.28 2.00
C TRP A 161 -10.28 4.37 1.43
N LEU A 162 -11.29 4.01 0.63
CA LEU A 162 -12.34 4.96 0.19
C LEU A 162 -13.11 5.55 1.37
N ALA A 163 -13.47 4.73 2.35
CA ALA A 163 -14.15 5.21 3.55
C ALA A 163 -13.23 6.12 4.39
N HIS A 164 -11.95 5.78 4.50
CA HIS A 164 -10.94 6.56 5.20
C HIS A 164 -10.76 7.95 4.57
N GLY A 165 -10.48 8.04 3.26
CA GLY A 165 -10.32 9.34 2.60
C GLY A 165 -11.58 10.22 2.66
N ARG A 166 -12.78 9.62 2.58
CA ARG A 166 -14.05 10.35 2.76
C ARG A 166 -14.23 10.95 4.15
N ARG A 167 -13.58 10.39 5.17
CA ARG A 167 -13.65 10.90 6.55
C ARG A 167 -12.72 12.09 6.80
N ARG A 168 -11.80 12.44 5.88
CA ARG A 168 -10.77 13.50 6.05
C ARG A 168 -10.04 13.40 7.39
N LEU A 169 -9.64 12.19 7.79
CA LEU A 169 -8.87 11.99 9.02
C LEU A 169 -7.48 12.61 8.84
N SER A 170 -7.15 13.60 9.68
CA SER A 170 -5.91 14.38 9.66
C SER A 170 -4.72 13.61 10.25
N ALA A 171 -3.50 14.16 10.10
CA ALA A 171 -2.27 13.75 10.77
C ALA A 171 -2.47 13.32 12.25
N ASP A 172 -3.30 14.02 13.02
CA ASP A 172 -3.57 13.70 14.43
C ASP A 172 -4.18 12.29 14.65
N TYR A 173 -4.94 11.75 13.68
CA TYR A 173 -5.43 10.37 13.73
C TYR A 173 -4.29 9.35 13.54
N TRP A 174 -3.24 9.74 12.81
CA TRP A 174 -2.06 8.91 12.57
C TRP A 174 -1.16 8.80 13.80
N ASP A 175 -1.08 9.85 14.63
CA ASP A 175 -0.34 9.82 15.90
C ASP A 175 -0.99 8.84 16.88
N GLU A 176 -2.32 8.88 17.03
CA GLU A 176 -3.06 7.94 17.87
C GLU A 176 -2.92 6.48 17.39
N LEU A 177 -2.94 6.24 16.08
CA LEU A 177 -2.79 4.89 15.50
C LEU A 177 -1.36 4.35 15.53
N ALA A 178 -0.36 5.23 15.37
CA ALA A 178 1.05 4.88 15.53
C ALA A 178 1.34 4.47 16.99
N GLU A 179 0.82 5.24 17.96
CA GLU A 179 0.89 4.87 19.38
C GLU A 179 0.19 3.54 19.66
N GLU A 180 -1.00 3.30 19.11
CA GLU A 180 -1.68 2.01 19.25
C GLU A 180 -0.87 0.84 18.66
N TRP A 181 -0.19 1.05 17.52
CA TRP A 181 0.62 0.03 16.86
C TRP A 181 1.91 -0.25 17.63
N GLU A 182 2.64 0.77 18.07
CA GLU A 182 3.84 0.64 18.91
C GLU A 182 3.50 -0.08 20.23
N ASN A 183 2.35 0.25 20.83
CA ASN A 183 1.88 -0.43 22.04
C ASN A 183 1.56 -1.92 21.79
N ARG A 184 1.04 -2.27 20.60
CA ARG A 184 0.69 -3.64 20.24
C ARG A 184 1.92 -4.50 19.91
N GLN A 185 2.96 -3.91 19.31
CA GLN A 185 4.26 -4.55 19.07
C GLN A 185 5.08 -4.68 20.37
N SER A 186 5.17 -3.61 21.17
CA SER A 186 5.88 -3.59 22.45
C SER A 186 5.23 -4.48 23.52
N GLY A 187 3.92 -4.71 23.42
CA GLY A 187 3.19 -5.67 24.25
C GLY A 187 3.48 -7.14 23.93
N GLY A 188 4.07 -7.43 22.75
CA GLY A 188 4.46 -8.78 22.34
C GLY A 188 5.82 -9.24 22.88
N GLU A 189 6.68 -8.32 23.34
CA GLU A 189 8.06 -8.60 23.77
C GLU A 189 8.32 -8.43 25.28
N GLN A 190 7.28 -8.32 26.12
CA GLN A 190 7.45 -8.31 27.58
C GLN A 190 6.90 -9.57 28.24
N GLN A 191 7.64 -10.67 28.08
CA GLN A 191 7.77 -11.62 29.17
C GLN A 191 9.20 -12.18 29.21
N PRO A 192 10.14 -11.58 29.97
CA PRO A 192 11.18 -12.39 30.56
C PRO A 192 10.49 -13.30 31.57
N GLU A 193 10.60 -14.62 31.36
CA GLU A 193 10.23 -15.61 32.37
C GLU A 193 10.85 -15.21 33.70
N ARG A 194 10.01 -14.94 34.70
CA ARG A 194 10.48 -14.87 36.08
C ARG A 194 11.04 -16.25 36.41
N PRO A 195 12.31 -16.39 36.83
CA PRO A 195 12.71 -17.64 37.46
C PRO A 195 11.80 -17.82 38.69
N GLY A 196 11.09 -18.95 38.71
CA GLY A 196 10.15 -19.31 39.78
C GLY A 196 10.84 -19.30 41.15
N PRO A 197 10.07 -19.24 42.25
CA PRO A 197 10.63 -19.20 43.58
C PRO A 197 11.47 -20.45 43.82
N VAL A 198 12.74 -20.26 44.16
CA VAL A 198 13.62 -21.31 44.67
C VAL A 198 12.98 -21.94 45.90
N GLY A 199 12.40 -23.12 45.69
CA GLY A 199 11.91 -23.98 46.74
C GLY A 199 13.07 -24.49 47.59
N ASP A 200 12.85 -24.37 48.90
CA ASP A 200 13.50 -25.05 50.01
C ASP A 200 14.27 -26.33 49.65
N TRP A 201 15.60 -26.25 49.63
CA TRP A 201 16.47 -27.42 49.64
C TRP A 201 16.73 -27.82 51.10
N GLY A 202 15.79 -28.58 51.66
CA GLY A 202 15.99 -29.27 52.92
C GLY A 202 17.18 -30.24 52.83
N ILE A 203 18.25 -29.94 53.54
CA ILE A 203 19.27 -30.91 53.96
C ILE A 203 19.46 -30.72 55.48
N PRO A 204 19.36 -31.79 56.29
CA PRO A 204 19.57 -31.74 57.74
C PRO A 204 21.01 -31.41 58.14
#